data_AF-A0A7C2LL35-F1
#
_entry.id   AF-A0A7C2LL35-F1
#
_cell.length_a   1.000
_cell.length_b   1.000
_cell.length_c   1.000
_cell.angle_alpha   90.00
_cell.angle_beta   90.00
_cell.angle_gamma   90.00
#
_symmetry.space_group_name_H-M   'P 1'
#
loop_
_entity.id
_entity.type
_entity.pdbx_description
1 polymer ?
#
loop_
_entity_poly.entity_id
_entity_poly.type
_entity_poly.pdbx_seq_one_letter_code
_entity_poly.pdbx_strand_id
1 'polypeptide(L)'
;MKIPHPVSVVAILLALFLFGSAAVLTADNGYRSGPRPAWLTTPPKDDEPYLYFVGTGHSPNANMSEAERFAIDDIISQIVKYIGVRISATSTQEAVGTLDEFTASIQKQIVETSSARLSGFRVREKWYEKNTRGTTVAILVAYEAGALHAEKERLEKVFIAEIEAVSVPEAQGDALRETGRYYEAALRYIDAAVAAAESSLEGSDVAFNRNIVKAMDSVRTITLVKLNDNLNGIAGADLPDAFQLKTAAGPEKNAAPVPLTRIRVTYYEIKDGSKRFAKTVVLPVDAGGVVRFQHPAVTLVGAGSVVMELELGAELEKLKKAEKKFPEKVDALRQLVRAKKQEFTFQVRAAEAHIPLAVFVIDCHEDGTPLPGNQITAAAIRENLAREGFKLKTITLQPSDAWNKSAAELSPLIRRAYPEAGRAIVG
;
A
#
# COMPACT_ATOMS: atom_id res chain seq x y z
N MET A 1 25.40 -60.05 -17.66
CA MET A 1 24.36 -59.90 -18.70
C MET A 1 24.84 -58.77 -19.61
N LYS A 2 25.60 -58.96 -20.69
CA LYS A 2 25.56 -59.88 -21.84
C LYS A 2 24.30 -59.75 -22.74
N ILE A 3 24.42 -58.88 -23.77
CA ILE A 3 24.19 -59.00 -25.24
C ILE A 3 22.90 -59.78 -25.65
N PRO A 4 22.09 -59.40 -26.67
CA PRO A 4 22.67 -58.99 -27.95
C PRO A 4 21.96 -58.01 -28.92
N HIS A 5 22.79 -57.30 -29.71
CA HIS A 5 22.47 -56.88 -31.09
C HIS A 5 22.17 -58.11 -31.95
N PRO A 6 21.59 -58.01 -33.15
CA PRO A 6 22.50 -57.95 -34.32
C PRO A 6 21.94 -57.27 -35.59
N VAL A 7 22.90 -56.80 -36.43
CA VAL A 7 23.00 -57.10 -37.89
C VAL A 7 22.03 -56.34 -38.82
N SER A 8 22.42 -55.75 -39.96
CA SER A 8 23.63 -55.87 -40.80
C SER A 8 23.60 -54.78 -41.89
N VAL A 9 24.73 -54.14 -42.27
CA VAL A 9 25.61 -54.44 -43.44
C VAL A 9 24.97 -53.97 -44.77
N VAL A 10 25.55 -53.05 -45.56
CA VAL A 10 26.67 -53.17 -46.55
C VAL A 10 27.01 -51.73 -47.01
N ALA A 11 28.22 -51.20 -46.81
CA ALA A 11 29.41 -51.20 -47.69
C ALA A 11 29.33 -50.28 -48.95
N ILE A 12 30.17 -49.23 -48.99
CA ILE A 12 31.37 -49.04 -49.84
C ILE A 12 31.07 -48.36 -51.19
N LEU A 13 31.60 -47.14 -51.42
CA LEU A 13 32.65 -46.92 -52.43
C LEU A 13 33.23 -45.51 -52.37
N LEU A 14 34.56 -45.48 -52.26
CA LEU A 14 35.46 -44.35 -52.40
C LEU A 14 35.88 -44.26 -53.86
N ALA A 15 35.75 -43.11 -54.52
CA ALA A 15 36.47 -42.81 -55.76
C ALA A 15 36.78 -41.30 -55.83
N LEU A 16 38.07 -40.98 -55.73
CA LEU A 16 38.63 -39.68 -56.08
C LEU A 16 38.43 -39.38 -57.57
N PHE A 17 38.05 -38.15 -57.90
CA PHE A 17 38.59 -37.44 -59.06
C PHE A 17 38.75 -35.95 -58.73
N LEU A 18 39.99 -35.49 -58.88
CA LEU A 18 40.42 -34.09 -58.87
C LEU A 18 39.87 -33.36 -60.11
N PHE A 19 39.40 -32.12 -59.93
CA PHE A 19 39.83 -30.89 -60.64
C PHE A 19 38.73 -29.81 -60.60
N GLY A 20 39.04 -28.70 -59.93
CA GLY A 20 38.72 -27.32 -60.31
C GLY A 20 37.27 -26.93 -60.62
N SER A 21 36.61 -26.29 -59.67
CA SER A 21 36.17 -24.89 -59.83
C SER A 21 35.59 -24.37 -58.50
N ALA A 22 36.08 -23.19 -58.09
CA ALA A 22 35.53 -22.45 -56.97
C ALA A 22 34.11 -21.98 -57.32
N ALA A 23 33.11 -22.65 -56.77
CA ALA A 23 31.78 -22.07 -56.59
C ALA A 23 31.56 -21.98 -55.09
N VAL A 24 31.79 -20.78 -54.56
CA VAL A 24 31.31 -20.39 -53.23
C VAL A 24 29.78 -20.49 -53.30
N LEU A 25 29.22 -21.59 -52.80
CA LEU A 25 27.81 -21.70 -52.49
C LEU A 25 27.56 -20.81 -51.27
N THR A 26 27.20 -19.54 -51.51
CA THR A 26 26.63 -18.69 -50.47
C THR A 26 25.23 -19.18 -50.16
N ALA A 27 25.01 -19.58 -48.91
CA ALA A 27 23.69 -19.87 -48.36
C ALA A 27 22.75 -18.68 -48.60
N ASP A 28 21.63 -18.94 -49.28
CA ASP A 28 20.62 -17.95 -49.63
C ASP A 28 19.68 -17.71 -48.43
N ASN A 29 20.02 -16.73 -47.59
CA ASN A 29 19.20 -16.25 -46.46
C ASN A 29 17.99 -15.39 -46.93
N GLY A 30 17.45 -15.63 -48.13
CA GLY A 30 16.36 -14.85 -48.72
C GLY A 30 16.78 -13.46 -49.21
N TYR A 31 18.08 -13.24 -49.39
CA TYR A 31 18.70 -11.96 -49.74
C TYR A 31 19.09 -11.92 -51.22
N ARG A 32 18.47 -11.03 -52.00
CA ARG A 32 18.87 -10.81 -53.39
C ARG A 32 20.05 -9.84 -53.44
N SER A 33 21.14 -10.25 -54.10
CA SER A 33 22.17 -9.34 -54.60
C SER A 33 21.98 -9.08 -56.09
N GLY A 34 22.31 -7.87 -56.55
CA GLY A 34 22.16 -7.49 -57.96
C GLY A 34 21.67 -6.05 -58.13
N PRO A 35 21.15 -5.67 -59.31
CA PRO A 35 20.75 -4.30 -59.61
C PRO A 35 19.74 -3.77 -58.59
N ARG A 36 19.92 -2.51 -58.21
CA ARG A 36 19.14 -1.85 -57.16
C ARG A 36 17.62 -1.93 -57.47
N PRO A 37 16.80 -2.53 -56.59
CA PRO A 37 15.36 -2.63 -56.80
C PRO A 37 14.68 -1.27 -56.90
N ALA A 38 13.64 -1.16 -57.73
CA ALA A 38 12.89 0.08 -57.92
C ALA A 38 12.16 0.54 -56.64
N TRP A 39 11.75 -0.40 -55.78
CA TRP A 39 11.04 -0.10 -54.54
C TRP A 39 11.88 0.67 -53.50
N LEU A 40 13.21 0.72 -53.66
CA LEU A 40 14.09 1.54 -52.82
C LEU A 40 13.93 3.04 -53.05
N THR A 41 13.51 3.44 -54.25
CA THR A 41 13.31 4.86 -54.62
C THR A 41 11.83 5.19 -54.78
N THR A 42 11.01 4.20 -55.12
CA THR A 42 9.57 4.35 -55.27
C THR A 42 8.92 3.12 -54.66
N PRO A 43 8.72 3.12 -53.33
CA PRO A 43 8.00 2.04 -52.65
C PRO A 43 6.66 1.76 -53.34
N PRO A 44 6.16 0.52 -53.29
CA PRO A 44 4.80 0.23 -53.74
C PRO A 44 3.84 1.24 -53.10
N LYS A 45 2.90 1.76 -53.89
CA LYS A 45 1.81 2.56 -53.32
C LYS A 45 1.06 1.67 -52.33
N ASP A 46 0.73 2.24 -51.17
CA ASP A 46 -0.20 1.61 -50.25
C ASP A 46 -1.47 1.21 -51.03
N ASP A 47 -1.82 -0.07 -50.96
CA ASP A 47 -2.96 -0.66 -51.65
C ASP A 47 -3.79 -1.40 -50.62
N GLU A 48 -5.12 -1.27 -50.57
CA GLU A 48 -5.87 -2.15 -49.67
C GLU A 48 -5.67 -3.61 -50.10
N PRO A 49 -5.24 -4.51 -49.19
CA PRO A 49 -5.26 -4.37 -47.73
C PRO A 49 -3.91 -4.10 -47.04
N TYR A 50 -2.83 -3.72 -47.74
CA TYR A 50 -1.47 -3.57 -47.20
C TYR A 50 -0.90 -2.14 -47.22
N LEU A 51 -0.14 -1.82 -46.17
CA LEU A 51 0.77 -0.69 -46.08
C LEU A 51 2.20 -1.20 -46.25
N TYR A 52 3.05 -0.45 -46.97
CA TYR A 52 4.42 -0.86 -47.22
C TYR A 52 5.42 0.02 -46.48
N PHE A 53 6.40 -0.62 -45.85
CA PHE A 53 7.50 0.05 -45.18
C PHE A 53 8.83 -0.45 -45.76
N VAL A 54 9.77 0.48 -45.96
CA VAL A 54 11.09 0.19 -46.53
C VAL A 54 12.14 0.61 -45.53
N GLY A 55 12.85 -0.38 -44.98
CA GLY A 55 13.99 -0.16 -44.10
C GLY A 55 15.29 -0.19 -44.86
N THR A 56 16.22 0.71 -44.53
CA THR A 56 17.58 0.70 -45.05
C THR A 56 18.60 0.80 -43.92
N GLY A 57 19.67 0.01 -44.02
CA GLY A 57 20.74 -0.02 -43.04
C GLY A 57 22.10 -0.18 -43.69
N HIS A 58 23.12 0.47 -43.14
CA HIS A 58 24.47 0.47 -43.70
C HIS A 58 25.51 0.17 -42.62
N SER A 59 26.39 -0.78 -42.90
CA SER A 59 27.56 -1.09 -42.05
C SER A 59 28.85 -0.70 -42.78
N PRO A 60 29.64 0.24 -42.25
CA PRO A 60 30.92 0.65 -42.84
C PRO A 60 31.98 -0.46 -42.75
N ASN A 61 31.83 -1.40 -41.81
CA ASN A 61 32.74 -2.54 -41.62
C ASN A 61 32.39 -3.75 -42.49
N ALA A 62 31.48 -3.56 -43.47
CA ALA A 62 30.94 -4.61 -44.31
C ALA A 62 30.29 -5.79 -43.53
N ASN A 63 29.75 -5.51 -42.33
CA ASN A 63 29.03 -6.48 -41.52
C ASN A 63 27.56 -6.52 -41.94
N MET A 64 27.16 -7.64 -42.56
CA MET A 64 25.81 -7.86 -43.07
C MET A 64 24.75 -7.85 -41.95
N SER A 65 25.02 -8.51 -40.83
CA SER A 65 24.08 -8.60 -39.70
C SER A 65 23.87 -7.25 -39.03
N GLU A 66 24.92 -6.43 -38.97
CA GLU A 66 24.83 -5.07 -38.46
C GLU A 66 23.98 -4.18 -39.40
N ALA A 67 24.22 -4.26 -40.71
CA ALA A 67 23.43 -3.53 -41.71
C ALA A 67 21.96 -3.98 -41.70
N GLU A 68 21.68 -5.27 -41.53
CA GLU A 68 20.32 -5.81 -41.36
C GLU A 68 19.64 -5.27 -40.10
N ARG A 69 20.34 -5.25 -38.95
CA ARG A 69 19.81 -4.66 -37.72
C ARG A 69 19.39 -3.21 -37.92
N PHE A 70 20.24 -2.39 -38.55
CA PHE A 70 19.89 -0.99 -38.82
C PHE A 70 18.69 -0.84 -39.76
N ALA A 71 18.55 -1.72 -40.77
CA ALA A 71 17.37 -1.72 -41.64
C ALA A 71 16.09 -2.09 -40.88
N ILE A 72 16.18 -3.00 -39.91
CA ILE A 72 15.08 -3.38 -39.01
C ILE A 72 14.69 -2.21 -38.10
N ASP A 73 15.68 -1.55 -37.49
CA ASP A 73 15.46 -0.38 -36.62
C ASP A 73 14.78 0.78 -37.39
N ASP A 74 15.12 0.96 -38.67
CA ASP A 74 14.49 1.93 -39.58
C ASP A 74 13.02 1.57 -39.86
N ILE A 75 12.70 0.30 -40.16
CA ILE A 75 11.31 -0.16 -40.32
C ILE A 75 10.49 0.09 -39.05
N ILE A 76 11.02 -0.30 -37.89
CA ILE A 76 10.38 -0.09 -36.59
C ILE A 76 10.09 1.40 -36.41
N SER A 77 11.09 2.26 -36.65
CA SER A 77 10.94 3.71 -36.52
C SER A 77 9.82 4.26 -37.40
N GLN A 78 9.68 3.77 -38.64
CA GLN A 78 8.61 4.18 -39.55
C GLN A 78 7.24 3.67 -39.10
N ILE A 79 7.13 2.42 -38.65
CA ILE A 79 5.88 1.84 -38.13
C ILE A 79 5.43 2.57 -36.87
N VAL A 80 6.32 2.82 -35.93
CA VAL A 80 6.00 3.57 -34.70
C VAL A 80 5.56 5.00 -35.05
N LYS A 81 6.23 5.65 -36.01
CA LYS A 81 5.83 6.95 -36.52
C LYS A 81 4.44 6.93 -37.16
N TYR A 82 4.08 5.86 -37.86
CA TYR A 82 2.76 5.68 -38.46
C TYR A 82 1.66 5.50 -37.40
N ILE A 83 1.91 4.68 -36.38
CA ILE A 83 0.99 4.48 -35.26
C ILE A 83 0.72 5.83 -34.56
N GLY A 84 1.70 6.74 -34.55
CA GLY A 84 1.49 8.11 -34.08
C GLY A 84 1.54 8.25 -32.55
N VAL A 85 1.87 7.18 -31.83
CA VAL A 85 2.36 7.27 -30.45
C VAL A 85 3.72 7.94 -30.54
N ARG A 86 3.76 9.26 -30.42
CA ARG A 86 5.02 9.98 -30.43
C ARG A 86 5.91 9.39 -29.33
N ILE A 87 7.06 8.82 -29.71
CA ILE A 87 8.20 8.56 -28.81
C ILE A 87 8.83 9.90 -28.32
N SER A 88 8.07 10.99 -28.32
CA SER A 88 8.44 12.24 -27.65
C SER A 88 7.81 12.20 -26.27
N ALA A 89 8.64 12.16 -25.22
CA ALA A 89 8.46 12.54 -23.80
C ALA A 89 7.15 12.23 -23.03
N THR A 90 5.99 12.16 -23.70
CA THR A 90 4.64 12.06 -23.17
C THR A 90 4.11 10.62 -23.14
N SER A 91 4.89 9.60 -23.48
CA SER A 91 4.42 8.19 -23.50
C SER A 91 4.49 7.51 -22.12
N THR A 92 3.50 6.69 -21.79
CA THR A 92 3.34 6.07 -20.46
C THR A 92 4.12 4.77 -20.26
N GLN A 93 4.28 4.22 -19.04
CA GLN A 93 5.15 3.05 -18.84
C GLN A 93 4.48 1.80 -19.40
N GLU A 94 3.17 1.68 -19.23
CA GLU A 94 2.41 0.57 -19.77
C GLU A 94 2.28 0.70 -21.29
N ALA A 95 2.07 1.91 -21.82
CA ALA A 95 2.04 2.14 -23.26
C ALA A 95 3.42 1.93 -23.89
N VAL A 96 4.50 2.36 -23.23
CA VAL A 96 5.89 2.11 -23.65
C VAL A 96 6.19 0.62 -23.58
N GLY A 97 5.86 -0.06 -22.49
CA GLY A 97 6.07 -1.51 -22.37
C GLY A 97 5.28 -2.29 -23.43
N THR A 98 4.03 -1.90 -23.68
CA THR A 98 3.20 -2.48 -24.73
C THR A 98 3.78 -2.21 -26.13
N LEU A 99 4.31 -1.01 -26.36
CA LEU A 99 4.97 -0.63 -27.61
C LEU A 99 6.31 -1.36 -27.78
N ASP A 100 7.05 -1.59 -26.71
CA ASP A 100 8.31 -2.33 -26.68
C ASP A 100 8.06 -3.81 -26.97
N GLU A 101 7.02 -4.41 -26.36
CA GLU A 101 6.57 -5.77 -26.67
C GLU A 101 6.17 -5.90 -28.13
N PHE A 102 5.40 -4.93 -28.65
CA PHE A 102 5.03 -4.88 -30.06
C PHE A 102 6.27 -4.76 -30.96
N THR A 103 7.21 -3.87 -30.63
CA THR A 103 8.45 -3.66 -31.37
C THR A 103 9.33 -4.90 -31.38
N ALA A 104 9.51 -5.54 -30.22
CA ALA A 104 10.26 -6.78 -30.09
C ALA A 104 9.63 -7.92 -30.91
N SER A 105 8.30 -7.95 -30.99
CA SER A 105 7.58 -8.92 -31.82
C SER A 105 7.87 -8.73 -33.32
N ILE A 106 7.89 -7.49 -33.81
CA ILE A 106 8.25 -7.15 -35.19
C ILE A 106 9.70 -7.56 -35.46
N GLN A 107 10.63 -7.16 -34.58
CA GLN A 107 12.05 -7.47 -34.71
C GLN A 107 12.28 -8.98 -34.81
N LYS A 108 11.69 -9.74 -33.90
CA LYS A 108 11.75 -11.21 -33.90
C LYS A 108 11.25 -11.80 -35.22
N GLN A 109 10.14 -11.30 -35.75
CA GLN A 109 9.54 -11.82 -36.98
C GLN A 109 10.37 -11.53 -38.23
N ILE A 110 11.02 -10.36 -38.32
CA ILE A 110 11.91 -10.03 -39.47
C ILE A 110 13.18 -10.91 -39.45
N VAL A 111 13.68 -11.24 -38.25
CA VAL A 111 14.87 -12.08 -38.05
C VAL A 111 14.57 -13.57 -38.29
N GLU A 112 13.45 -14.08 -37.79
CA GLU A 112 13.18 -15.53 -37.79
C GLU A 112 12.97 -16.13 -39.19
N THR A 113 12.85 -15.33 -40.26
CA THR A 113 12.78 -15.72 -41.69
C THR A 113 11.83 -16.91 -42.00
N SER A 114 10.97 -17.24 -41.05
CA SER A 114 10.08 -18.38 -41.07
C SER A 114 8.68 -17.83 -40.89
N SER A 115 7.77 -18.42 -41.63
CA SER A 115 6.36 -18.08 -41.84
C SER A 115 5.48 -18.04 -40.58
N ALA A 116 6.01 -17.69 -39.41
CA ALA A 116 5.24 -17.41 -38.22
C ALA A 116 4.52 -16.07 -38.41
N ARG A 117 3.24 -16.19 -38.76
CA ARG A 117 2.29 -15.09 -38.90
C ARG A 117 2.04 -14.45 -37.54
N LEU A 118 2.61 -13.28 -37.30
CA LEU A 118 1.86 -12.26 -36.57
C LEU A 118 0.81 -11.69 -37.52
N SER A 119 -0.35 -11.34 -36.96
CA SER A 119 -1.52 -10.75 -37.61
C SER A 119 -1.16 -9.67 -38.64
N GLY A 120 -0.95 -10.06 -39.89
CA GLY A 120 -0.82 -9.16 -41.02
C GLY A 120 0.57 -8.64 -41.41
N PHE A 121 1.66 -8.99 -40.71
CA PHE A 121 3.02 -8.55 -41.09
C PHE A 121 3.75 -9.57 -41.99
N ARG A 122 4.36 -9.10 -43.08
CA ARG A 122 5.09 -9.95 -44.05
C ARG A 122 6.34 -9.26 -44.58
N VAL A 123 7.49 -9.95 -44.51
CA VAL A 123 8.68 -9.57 -45.28
C VAL A 123 8.44 -9.94 -46.75
N ARG A 124 8.46 -8.95 -47.64
CA ARG A 124 8.24 -9.14 -49.08
C ARG A 124 9.55 -9.42 -49.80
N GLU A 125 10.53 -8.55 -49.61
CA GLU A 125 11.83 -8.66 -50.27
C GLU A 125 12.95 -8.19 -49.34
N LYS A 126 14.10 -8.86 -49.41
CA LYS A 126 15.36 -8.41 -48.81
C LYS A 126 16.40 -8.24 -49.92
N TRP A 127 17.08 -7.11 -49.94
CA TRP A 127 18.13 -6.78 -50.91
C TRP A 127 19.40 -6.32 -50.19
N TYR A 128 20.56 -6.59 -50.79
CA TYR A 128 21.82 -6.06 -50.28
C TYR A 128 22.80 -5.70 -51.40
N GLU A 129 23.68 -4.75 -51.07
CA GLU A 129 24.83 -4.37 -51.87
C GLU A 129 26.07 -4.32 -51.00
N LYS A 130 27.17 -4.88 -51.51
CA LYS A 130 28.50 -4.74 -50.93
C LYS A 130 29.35 -3.89 -51.87
N ASN A 131 29.96 -2.84 -51.33
CA ASN A 131 30.86 -1.98 -52.08
C ASN A 131 32.06 -1.57 -51.19
N THR A 132 32.98 -0.77 -51.73
CA THR A 132 34.18 -0.31 -51.00
C THR A 132 33.87 0.56 -49.79
N ARG A 133 32.64 1.06 -49.66
CA ARG A 133 32.17 1.88 -48.53
C ARG A 133 31.47 1.04 -47.45
N GLY A 134 31.24 -0.26 -47.67
CA GLY A 134 30.63 -1.15 -46.69
C GLY A 134 29.54 -2.05 -47.28
N THR A 135 28.64 -2.52 -46.42
CA THR A 135 27.46 -3.32 -46.79
C THR A 135 26.19 -2.53 -46.51
N THR A 136 25.32 -2.41 -47.50
CA THR A 136 23.98 -1.84 -47.36
C THR A 136 22.95 -2.94 -47.48
N VAL A 137 21.98 -2.96 -46.58
CA VAL A 137 20.83 -3.85 -46.57
C VAL A 137 19.56 -3.02 -46.71
N ALA A 138 18.62 -3.52 -47.49
CA ALA A 138 17.28 -2.96 -47.58
C ALA A 138 16.24 -4.07 -47.46
N ILE A 139 15.15 -3.76 -46.76
CA ILE A 139 14.08 -4.71 -46.48
C ILE A 139 12.75 -4.02 -46.81
N LEU A 140 11.96 -4.65 -47.69
CA LEU A 140 10.59 -4.27 -47.96
C LEU A 140 9.65 -5.17 -47.16
N VAL A 141 8.79 -4.55 -46.35
CA VAL A 141 7.76 -5.25 -45.58
C VAL A 141 6.38 -4.75 -45.98
N ALA A 142 5.39 -5.63 -45.87
CA ALA A 142 3.98 -5.32 -46.04
C ALA A 142 3.25 -5.61 -44.72
N TYR A 143 2.44 -4.67 -44.27
CA TYR A 143 1.60 -4.81 -43.07
C TYR A 143 0.14 -4.70 -43.50
N GLU A 144 -0.74 -5.62 -43.09
CA GLU A 144 -2.17 -5.47 -43.29
C GLU A 144 -2.68 -4.20 -42.58
N ALA A 145 -3.22 -3.25 -43.35
CA ALA A 145 -3.64 -1.94 -42.88
C ALA A 145 -4.64 -2.07 -41.70
N GLY A 146 -5.62 -2.97 -41.82
CA GLY A 146 -6.61 -3.22 -40.76
C GLY A 146 -5.98 -3.70 -39.45
N ALA A 147 -4.94 -4.53 -39.50
CA ALA A 147 -4.23 -5.00 -38.31
C ALA A 147 -3.41 -3.87 -37.66
N LEU A 148 -2.74 -3.05 -38.47
CA LEU A 148 -1.97 -1.92 -37.95
C LEU A 148 -2.87 -0.82 -37.36
N HIS A 149 -4.05 -0.59 -37.96
CA HIS A 149 -5.09 0.29 -37.39
C HIS A 149 -5.63 -0.25 -36.07
N ALA A 150 -5.94 -1.55 -36.00
CA ALA A 150 -6.41 -2.17 -34.76
C ALA A 150 -5.36 -2.06 -33.63
N GLU A 151 -4.08 -2.24 -33.95
CA GLU A 151 -3.00 -2.09 -32.98
C GLU A 151 -2.82 -0.64 -32.52
N LYS A 152 -2.93 0.32 -33.44
CA LYS A 152 -2.97 1.74 -33.11
C LYS A 152 -4.11 2.06 -32.14
N GLU A 153 -5.34 1.63 -32.43
CA GLU A 153 -6.48 1.86 -31.55
C GLU A 153 -6.29 1.21 -30.17
N ARG A 154 -5.66 0.03 -30.11
CA ARG A 154 -5.37 -0.66 -28.85
C ARG A 154 -4.40 0.14 -28.00
N LEU A 155 -3.31 0.64 -28.59
CA LEU A 155 -2.32 1.48 -27.90
C LEU A 155 -2.90 2.82 -27.45
N GLU A 156 -3.72 3.46 -28.28
CA GLU A 156 -4.45 4.69 -27.93
C GLU A 156 -5.37 4.46 -26.72
N LYS A 157 -6.05 3.32 -26.62
CA LYS A 157 -6.88 2.97 -25.46
C LYS A 157 -6.07 2.81 -24.18
N VAL A 158 -4.91 2.15 -24.23
CA VAL A 158 -4.00 2.04 -23.07
C VAL A 158 -3.55 3.42 -22.61
N PHE A 159 -3.18 4.28 -23.56
CA PHE A 159 -2.77 5.64 -23.28
C PHE A 159 -3.88 6.48 -22.61
N ILE A 160 -5.10 6.45 -23.15
CA ILE A 160 -6.28 7.11 -22.57
C ILE A 160 -6.54 6.58 -21.15
N ALA A 161 -6.48 5.27 -20.97
CA ALA A 161 -6.72 4.65 -19.66
C ALA A 161 -5.72 5.15 -18.59
N GLU A 162 -4.45 5.34 -18.94
CA GLU A 162 -3.46 5.90 -18.00
C GLU A 162 -3.73 7.38 -17.65
N ILE A 163 -4.15 8.20 -18.62
CA ILE A 163 -4.57 9.58 -18.35
C ILE A 163 -5.79 9.60 -17.43
N GLU A 164 -6.77 8.73 -17.70
CA GLU A 164 -7.99 8.60 -16.91
C GLU A 164 -7.73 8.08 -15.50
N ALA A 165 -6.75 7.17 -15.33
CA ALA A 165 -6.34 6.66 -14.03
C ALA A 165 -5.90 7.77 -13.06
N VAL A 166 -5.39 8.90 -13.57
CA VAL A 166 -5.04 10.08 -12.76
C VAL A 166 -6.20 11.08 -12.72
N SER A 167 -6.75 11.44 -13.88
CA SER A 167 -7.70 12.56 -14.00
C SER A 167 -9.09 12.25 -13.45
N VAL A 168 -9.56 11.00 -13.55
CA VAL A 168 -10.89 10.61 -13.05
C VAL A 168 -10.94 10.64 -11.52
N PRO A 169 -10.00 10.03 -10.76
CA PRO A 169 -9.99 10.16 -9.31
C PRO A 169 -9.76 11.60 -8.85
N GLU A 170 -8.93 12.37 -9.55
CA GLU A 170 -8.75 13.80 -9.25
C GLU A 170 -10.06 14.58 -9.35
N ALA A 171 -10.80 14.43 -10.46
CA ALA A 171 -12.08 15.10 -10.67
C ALA A 171 -13.14 14.66 -9.64
N GLN A 172 -13.17 13.37 -9.30
CA GLN A 172 -14.03 12.85 -8.23
C GLN A 172 -13.66 13.47 -6.87
N GLY A 173 -12.37 13.61 -6.57
CA GLY A 173 -11.89 14.27 -5.37
C GLY A 173 -12.32 15.73 -5.32
N ASP A 174 -12.21 16.45 -6.44
CA ASP A 174 -12.65 17.85 -6.54
C ASP A 174 -14.15 17.99 -6.27
N ALA A 175 -15.00 17.16 -6.90
CA ALA A 175 -16.44 17.17 -6.67
C ALA A 175 -16.84 16.80 -5.22
N LEU A 176 -16.13 15.84 -4.60
CA LEU A 176 -16.35 15.47 -3.21
C LEU A 176 -15.95 16.60 -2.25
N ARG A 177 -14.85 17.30 -2.55
CA ARG A 177 -14.38 18.43 -1.74
C ARG A 177 -15.35 19.60 -1.78
N GLU A 178 -15.93 19.90 -2.94
CA GLU A 178 -16.95 20.95 -3.11
C GLU A 178 -18.20 20.69 -2.28
N THR A 179 -18.54 19.43 -2.04
CA THR A 179 -19.70 19.02 -1.22
C THR A 179 -19.35 18.79 0.26
N GLY A 180 -18.15 19.18 0.70
CA GLY A 180 -17.71 19.04 2.10
C GLY A 180 -17.32 17.61 2.50
N ARG A 181 -17.27 16.66 1.56
CA ARG A 181 -16.89 15.26 1.78
C ARG A 181 -15.37 15.09 1.78
N TYR A 182 -14.70 15.81 2.67
CA TYR A 182 -13.23 15.93 2.69
C TYR A 182 -12.50 14.59 2.88
N TYR A 183 -13.07 13.67 3.67
CA TYR A 183 -12.44 12.36 3.87
C TYR A 183 -12.39 11.57 2.56
N GLU A 184 -13.51 11.46 1.87
CA GLU A 184 -13.58 10.74 0.61
C GLU A 184 -12.81 11.45 -0.50
N ALA A 185 -12.79 12.78 -0.49
CA ALA A 185 -11.92 13.56 -1.37
C ALA A 185 -10.45 13.18 -1.17
N ALA A 186 -9.98 13.10 0.08
CA ALA A 186 -8.62 12.67 0.40
C ALA A 186 -8.32 11.26 -0.14
N LEU A 187 -9.25 10.31 -0.04
CA LEU A 187 -9.09 8.95 -0.61
C LEU A 187 -8.85 9.04 -2.13
N ARG A 188 -9.68 9.79 -2.84
CA ARG A 188 -9.59 9.93 -4.30
C ARG A 188 -8.33 10.66 -4.76
N TYR A 189 -7.90 11.67 -4.03
CA TYR A 189 -6.63 12.34 -4.30
C TYR A 189 -5.43 11.45 -4.03
N ILE A 190 -5.48 10.58 -3.01
CA ILE A 190 -4.44 9.56 -2.80
C ILE A 190 -4.41 8.59 -3.98
N ASP A 191 -5.57 8.11 -4.44
CA ASP A 191 -5.64 7.23 -5.62
C ASP A 191 -5.07 7.91 -6.88
N ALA A 192 -5.41 9.19 -7.15
CA ALA A 192 -4.83 9.97 -8.24
C ALA A 192 -3.31 10.16 -8.10
N ALA A 193 -2.83 10.42 -6.88
CA ALA A 193 -1.40 10.55 -6.60
C ALA A 193 -0.66 9.22 -6.82
N VAL A 194 -1.22 8.09 -6.37
CA VAL A 194 -0.64 6.77 -6.61
C VAL A 194 -0.51 6.50 -8.10
N ALA A 195 -1.59 6.70 -8.87
CA ALA A 195 -1.58 6.54 -10.33
C ALA A 195 -0.53 7.45 -11.00
N ALA A 196 -0.44 8.71 -10.58
CA ALA A 196 0.54 9.65 -11.12
C ALA A 196 1.98 9.26 -10.76
N ALA A 197 2.24 8.73 -9.57
CA ALA A 197 3.58 8.28 -9.18
C ALA A 197 4.05 7.06 -9.97
N GLU A 198 3.12 6.20 -10.39
CA GLU A 198 3.40 5.00 -11.19
C GLU A 198 3.45 5.29 -12.70
N SER A 199 2.86 6.39 -13.16
CA SER A 199 2.85 6.75 -14.58
C SER A 199 4.16 7.41 -15.05
N SER A 200 4.61 7.08 -16.26
CA SER A 200 5.67 7.83 -16.96
C SER A 200 5.16 8.91 -17.89
N LEU A 201 3.87 9.26 -17.82
CA LEU A 201 3.36 10.44 -18.52
C LEU A 201 4.21 11.68 -18.17
N GLU A 202 4.49 12.50 -19.17
CA GLU A 202 5.12 13.80 -18.93
C GLU A 202 4.27 14.63 -17.97
N GLY A 203 4.90 15.23 -16.96
CA GLY A 203 4.19 15.96 -15.93
C GLY A 203 3.48 15.08 -14.90
N SER A 204 3.70 13.76 -14.88
CA SER A 204 3.19 12.87 -13.83
C SER A 204 3.67 13.30 -12.43
N ASP A 205 4.89 13.84 -12.32
CA ASP A 205 5.41 14.43 -11.09
C ASP A 205 4.61 15.67 -10.64
N VAL A 206 4.16 16.48 -11.59
CA VAL A 206 3.30 17.65 -11.32
C VAL A 206 1.92 17.18 -10.88
N ALA A 207 1.36 16.16 -11.54
CA ALA A 207 0.09 15.57 -11.17
C ALA A 207 0.14 14.91 -9.78
N PHE A 208 1.23 14.21 -9.46
CA PHE A 208 1.49 13.66 -8.13
C PHE A 208 1.49 14.79 -7.09
N ASN A 209 2.31 15.81 -7.29
CA ASN A 209 2.44 16.92 -6.35
C ASN A 209 1.11 17.66 -6.14
N ARG A 210 0.36 17.87 -7.22
CA ARG A 210 -0.97 18.49 -7.15
C ARG A 210 -1.92 17.65 -6.31
N ASN A 211 -2.03 16.36 -6.59
CA ASN A 211 -2.99 15.48 -5.92
C ASN A 211 -2.59 15.18 -4.47
N ILE A 212 -1.31 14.98 -4.16
CA ILE A 212 -0.88 14.79 -2.76
C ILE A 212 -1.12 16.04 -1.91
N VAL A 213 -0.95 17.24 -2.47
CA VAL A 213 -1.28 18.50 -1.78
C VAL A 213 -2.80 18.61 -1.57
N LYS A 214 -3.62 18.30 -2.58
CA LYS A 214 -5.09 18.26 -2.43
C LYS A 214 -5.53 17.26 -1.36
N ALA A 215 -4.88 16.09 -1.27
CA ALA A 215 -5.10 15.11 -0.21
C ALA A 215 -4.75 15.69 1.17
N MET A 216 -3.56 16.29 1.30
CA MET A 216 -3.13 16.94 2.55
C MET A 216 -4.09 18.05 2.98
N ASP A 217 -4.53 18.89 2.06
CA ASP A 217 -5.46 19.98 2.36
C ASP A 217 -6.81 19.45 2.83
N SER A 218 -7.31 18.39 2.20
CA SER A 218 -8.55 17.71 2.61
C SER A 218 -8.43 17.11 4.01
N VAL A 219 -7.33 16.41 4.31
CA VAL A 219 -7.06 15.89 5.66
C VAL A 219 -6.88 17.02 6.67
N ARG A 220 -6.22 18.12 6.30
CA ARG A 220 -5.97 19.26 7.19
C ARG A 220 -7.29 19.86 7.68
N THR A 221 -8.27 19.98 6.80
CA THR A 221 -9.63 20.47 7.09
C THR A 221 -10.39 19.60 8.08
N ILE A 222 -10.17 18.28 8.08
CA ILE A 222 -10.82 17.35 9.01
C ILE A 222 -10.24 17.55 10.41
N THR A 223 -11.08 17.89 11.38
CA THR A 223 -10.72 17.96 12.79
C THR A 223 -11.44 16.86 13.57
N LEU A 224 -10.83 16.44 14.67
CA LEU A 224 -11.38 15.46 15.59
C LEU A 224 -11.69 16.18 16.91
N VAL A 225 -12.97 16.30 17.25
CA VAL A 225 -13.45 17.06 18.40
C VAL A 225 -14.12 16.12 19.39
N LYS A 226 -13.60 16.06 20.63
CA LYS A 226 -14.24 15.30 21.71
C LYS A 226 -15.59 15.91 22.07
N LEU A 227 -16.63 15.09 22.13
CA LEU A 227 -17.95 15.50 22.61
C LEU A 227 -18.11 15.23 24.11
N ASN A 228 -17.46 14.18 24.63
CA ASN A 228 -17.32 13.90 26.06
C ASN A 228 -15.88 13.46 26.38
N ASP A 229 -15.55 13.37 27.67
CA ASP A 229 -14.27 12.89 28.17
C ASP A 229 -14.38 12.59 29.68
N ASN A 230 -13.34 12.01 30.28
CA ASN A 230 -13.25 11.76 31.72
C ASN A 230 -14.44 10.94 32.28
N LEU A 231 -14.81 9.86 31.60
CA LEU A 231 -15.92 9.01 32.03
C LEU A 231 -15.60 8.33 33.37
N ASN A 232 -16.62 8.14 34.22
CA ASN A 232 -16.47 7.46 35.49
C ASN A 232 -17.28 6.15 35.47
N GLY A 233 -16.63 5.04 35.82
CA GLY A 233 -17.22 3.71 35.81
C GLY A 233 -17.04 2.94 37.12
N ILE A 234 -17.72 1.81 37.19
CA ILE A 234 -17.61 0.85 38.28
C ILE A 234 -16.96 -0.43 37.75
N ALA A 235 -16.02 -0.99 38.50
CA ALA A 235 -15.33 -2.21 38.11
C ALA A 235 -16.31 -3.37 37.86
N GLY A 236 -16.18 -4.00 36.70
CA GLY A 236 -17.04 -5.11 36.25
C GLY A 236 -18.38 -4.68 35.64
N ALA A 237 -18.71 -3.38 35.63
CA ALA A 237 -19.85 -2.83 34.92
C ALA A 237 -19.41 -2.12 33.63
N ASP A 238 -20.36 -1.93 32.70
CA ASP A 238 -20.15 -1.07 31.54
C ASP A 238 -19.97 0.38 31.98
N LEU A 239 -19.18 1.14 31.23
CA LEU A 239 -19.14 2.60 31.40
C LEU A 239 -20.54 3.18 31.12
N PRO A 240 -20.98 4.20 31.88
CA PRO A 240 -22.34 4.73 31.78
C PRO A 240 -22.64 5.37 30.42
N ASP A 241 -21.60 5.87 29.74
CA ASP A 241 -21.69 6.48 28.42
C ASP A 241 -20.64 5.88 27.47
N ALA A 242 -20.94 5.93 26.18
CA ALA A 242 -19.96 5.69 25.13
C ALA A 242 -19.04 6.91 24.98
N PHE A 243 -17.79 6.70 24.58
CA PHE A 243 -16.92 7.79 24.11
C PHE A 243 -17.41 8.31 22.78
N GLN A 244 -17.54 9.64 22.66
CA GLN A 244 -18.12 10.30 21.51
C GLN A 244 -17.11 11.29 20.91
N LEU A 245 -16.82 11.09 19.63
CA LEU A 245 -15.95 11.94 18.84
C LEU A 245 -16.71 12.47 17.63
N LYS A 246 -16.58 13.77 17.36
CA LYS A 246 -17.08 14.41 16.15
C LYS A 246 -15.96 14.64 15.15
N THR A 247 -16.18 14.27 13.89
CA THR A 247 -15.37 14.68 12.74
C THR A 247 -16.00 15.92 12.11
N ALA A 248 -15.24 17.00 12.02
CA ALA A 248 -15.76 18.30 11.59
C ALA A 248 -14.83 19.02 10.60
N ALA A 249 -15.39 19.90 9.79
CA ALA A 249 -14.67 20.76 8.86
C ALA A 249 -14.28 22.06 9.56
N GLY A 250 -13.25 22.00 10.41
CA GLY A 250 -12.81 23.11 11.26
C GLY A 250 -12.84 22.79 12.75
N PRO A 251 -12.14 23.56 13.60
CA PRO A 251 -11.84 23.17 14.98
C PRO A 251 -13.02 23.28 15.95
N GLU A 252 -14.10 23.95 15.57
CA GLU A 252 -15.21 24.25 16.47
C GLU A 252 -16.21 23.09 16.61
N LYS A 253 -16.85 22.96 17.79
CA LYS A 253 -17.84 21.90 18.05
C LYS A 253 -19.07 21.97 17.13
N ASN A 254 -19.46 23.18 16.73
CA ASN A 254 -20.57 23.48 15.81
C ASN A 254 -20.16 23.46 14.33
N ALA A 255 -18.88 23.25 14.01
CA ALA A 255 -18.44 23.18 12.61
C ALA A 255 -19.16 22.07 11.84
N ALA A 256 -19.27 22.24 10.53
CA ALA A 256 -19.99 21.32 9.65
C ALA A 256 -19.44 19.89 9.81
N PRO A 257 -20.30 18.87 9.92
CA PRO A 257 -19.85 17.49 10.09
C PRO A 257 -19.13 17.00 8.83
N VAL A 258 -18.12 16.17 9.01
CA VAL A 258 -17.49 15.41 7.91
C VAL A 258 -17.95 13.95 8.06
N PRO A 259 -19.00 13.52 7.35
CA PRO A 259 -19.56 12.18 7.49
C PRO A 259 -18.67 11.13 6.79
N LEU A 260 -18.99 9.86 6.99
CA LEU A 260 -18.39 8.71 6.30
C LEU A 260 -16.87 8.57 6.48
N THR A 261 -16.29 9.31 7.42
CA THR A 261 -14.96 9.09 7.98
C THR A 261 -14.90 7.73 8.68
N ARG A 262 -13.69 7.18 8.77
CA ARG A 262 -13.42 6.00 9.58
C ARG A 262 -12.50 6.40 10.71
N ILE A 263 -12.80 5.91 11.91
CA ILE A 263 -12.02 6.19 13.11
C ILE A 263 -11.49 4.87 13.65
N ARG A 264 -10.18 4.79 13.79
CA ARG A 264 -9.50 3.71 14.49
C ARG A 264 -9.54 4.03 15.98
N VAL A 265 -10.10 3.11 16.76
CA VAL A 265 -10.16 3.18 18.21
C VAL A 265 -9.19 2.16 18.78
N THR A 266 -8.24 2.63 19.59
CA THR A 266 -7.28 1.80 20.31
C THR A 266 -7.50 1.93 21.81
N TYR A 267 -7.64 0.81 22.50
CA TYR A 267 -7.83 0.73 23.95
C TYR A 267 -7.05 -0.46 24.51
N TYR A 268 -6.84 -0.50 25.82
CA TYR A 268 -6.10 -1.58 26.47
C TYR A 268 -7.03 -2.49 27.27
N GLU A 269 -6.90 -3.80 27.06
CA GLU A 269 -7.49 -4.83 27.92
C GLU A 269 -6.41 -5.48 28.77
N ILE A 270 -6.76 -5.89 29.99
CA ILE A 270 -5.88 -6.70 30.83
C ILE A 270 -6.39 -8.13 30.79
N LYS A 271 -5.53 -9.04 30.33
CA LYS A 271 -5.79 -10.48 30.32
C LYS A 271 -4.72 -11.16 31.18
N ASP A 272 -5.16 -12.05 32.08
CA ASP A 272 -4.31 -12.83 32.97
C ASP A 272 -3.40 -11.98 33.90
N GLY A 273 -4.04 -11.21 34.78
CA GLY A 273 -3.45 -10.67 36.03
C GLY A 273 -2.44 -9.52 35.91
N SER A 274 -1.82 -9.27 34.76
CA SER A 274 -0.88 -8.14 34.60
C SER A 274 -0.57 -7.67 33.19
N LYS A 275 -0.79 -8.48 32.14
CA LYS A 275 -0.44 -8.08 30.76
C LYS A 275 -1.54 -7.22 30.15
N ARG A 276 -1.17 -6.00 29.75
CA ARG A 276 -1.98 -5.07 28.96
C ARG A 276 -1.82 -5.39 27.48
N PHE A 277 -2.94 -5.60 26.78
CA PHE A 277 -2.98 -5.82 25.34
C PHE A 277 -3.73 -4.68 24.67
N ALA A 278 -3.10 -4.04 23.68
CA ALA A 278 -3.80 -3.08 22.83
C ALA A 278 -4.80 -3.83 21.94
N LYS A 279 -6.04 -3.37 21.95
CA LYS A 279 -7.10 -3.77 21.04
C LYS A 279 -7.41 -2.61 20.12
N THR A 280 -7.70 -2.92 18.87
CA THR A 280 -8.03 -1.93 17.87
C THR A 280 -9.32 -2.33 17.16
N VAL A 281 -10.22 -1.38 16.98
CA VAL A 281 -11.41 -1.50 16.15
C VAL A 281 -11.51 -0.29 15.22
N VAL A 282 -12.09 -0.47 14.03
CA VAL A 282 -12.37 0.64 13.10
C VAL A 282 -13.87 0.84 13.05
N LEU A 283 -14.31 2.06 13.34
CA LEU A 283 -15.72 2.41 13.39
C LEU A 283 -16.05 3.44 12.31
N PRO A 284 -17.18 3.28 11.58
CA PRO A 284 -17.67 4.30 10.68
C PRO A 284 -18.27 5.47 11.47
N VAL A 285 -18.11 6.67 10.92
CA VAL A 285 -18.78 7.87 11.43
C VAL A 285 -20.16 8.00 10.79
N ASP A 286 -21.16 8.37 11.60
CA ASP A 286 -22.53 8.57 11.15
C ASP A 286 -22.71 9.82 10.25
N ALA A 287 -23.93 10.02 9.72
CA ALA A 287 -24.24 11.18 8.87
C ALA A 287 -24.12 12.53 9.61
N GLY A 288 -24.18 12.53 10.94
CA GLY A 288 -23.97 13.70 11.79
C GLY A 288 -22.50 13.97 12.10
N GLY A 289 -21.57 13.19 11.53
CA GLY A 289 -20.15 13.32 11.79
C GLY A 289 -19.75 12.79 13.16
N VAL A 290 -20.54 11.91 13.80
CA VAL A 290 -20.25 11.38 15.14
C VAL A 290 -19.91 9.88 15.09
N VAL A 291 -18.86 9.49 15.80
CA VAL A 291 -18.58 8.09 16.16
C VAL A 291 -18.81 7.90 17.65
N ARG A 292 -19.37 6.74 18.00
CA ARG A 292 -19.62 6.32 19.38
C ARG A 292 -18.92 4.99 19.62
N PHE A 293 -18.11 4.93 20.67
CA PHE A 293 -17.43 3.72 21.09
C PHE A 293 -17.81 3.39 22.53
N GLN A 294 -18.51 2.26 22.70
CA GLN A 294 -18.76 1.70 24.02
C GLN A 294 -17.53 0.88 24.42
N HIS A 295 -16.85 1.29 25.49
CA HIS A 295 -15.74 0.52 26.03
C HIS A 295 -16.28 -0.77 26.67
N PRO A 296 -15.66 -1.94 26.42
CA PRO A 296 -16.00 -3.17 27.14
C PRO A 296 -15.89 -3.00 28.66
N ALA A 297 -16.67 -3.74 29.45
CA ALA A 297 -16.59 -3.67 30.91
C ALA A 297 -15.14 -3.83 31.43
N VAL A 298 -14.71 -2.91 32.29
CA VAL A 298 -13.35 -2.89 32.84
C VAL A 298 -13.37 -3.49 34.24
N THR A 299 -12.59 -4.54 34.46
CA THR A 299 -12.56 -5.26 35.74
C THR A 299 -11.54 -4.71 36.73
N LEU A 300 -10.52 -3.98 36.27
CA LEU A 300 -9.50 -3.39 37.13
C LEU A 300 -9.87 -1.95 37.51
N VAL A 301 -9.68 -1.63 38.79
CA VAL A 301 -9.81 -0.26 39.32
C VAL A 301 -8.65 0.60 38.85
N GLY A 302 -8.91 1.87 38.55
CA GLY A 302 -7.89 2.85 38.20
C GLY A 302 -8.23 3.66 36.95
N ALA A 303 -7.24 4.43 36.48
CA ALA A 303 -7.34 5.24 35.28
C ALA A 303 -7.05 4.41 34.02
N GLY A 304 -7.79 4.72 32.94
CA GLY A 304 -7.55 4.18 31.61
C GLY A 304 -7.74 5.24 30.53
N SER A 305 -7.33 4.91 29.31
CA SER A 305 -7.53 5.77 28.15
C SER A 305 -7.93 5.01 26.89
N VAL A 306 -8.58 5.74 25.99
CA VAL A 306 -8.98 5.30 24.65
C VAL A 306 -8.46 6.31 23.65
N VAL A 307 -7.68 5.86 22.68
CA VAL A 307 -7.18 6.70 21.59
C VAL A 307 -8.07 6.51 20.37
N MET A 308 -8.63 7.60 19.86
CA MET A 308 -9.39 7.62 18.60
C MET A 308 -8.63 8.43 17.57
N GLU A 309 -8.35 7.86 16.41
CA GLU A 309 -7.58 8.50 15.35
C GLU A 309 -8.20 8.30 13.96
N LEU A 310 -7.92 9.22 13.04
CA LEU A 310 -8.40 9.14 11.67
C LEU A 310 -7.80 7.92 10.96
N GLU A 311 -8.65 7.06 10.42
CA GLU A 311 -8.21 5.87 9.70
C GLU A 311 -7.96 6.16 8.21
N LEU A 312 -6.70 6.14 7.82
CA LEU A 312 -6.24 6.18 6.42
C LEU A 312 -5.07 5.20 6.18
N GLY A 313 -4.87 4.22 7.07
CA GLY A 313 -3.69 3.36 7.05
C GLY A 313 -3.57 2.57 5.75
N ALA A 314 -4.68 1.98 5.29
CA ALA A 314 -4.71 1.21 4.05
C ALA A 314 -4.38 2.05 2.81
N GLU A 315 -4.83 3.31 2.78
CA GLU A 315 -4.58 4.24 1.68
C GLU A 315 -3.15 4.76 1.69
N LEU A 316 -2.59 5.02 2.88
CA LEU A 316 -1.19 5.42 3.01
C LEU A 316 -0.21 4.30 2.61
N GLU A 317 -0.58 3.03 2.76
CA GLU A 317 0.23 1.90 2.27
C GLU A 317 0.34 1.87 0.74
N LYS A 318 -0.69 2.33 0.00
CA LYS A 318 -0.63 2.41 -1.47
C LYS A 318 0.50 3.34 -1.94
N LEU A 319 0.84 4.37 -1.16
CA LEU A 319 1.89 5.33 -1.46
C LEU A 319 3.31 4.80 -1.25
N LYS A 320 3.49 3.55 -0.80
CA LYS A 320 4.82 2.96 -0.51
C LYS A 320 5.78 2.96 -1.70
N LYS A 321 5.27 2.80 -2.92
CA LYS A 321 6.11 2.92 -4.13
C LYS A 321 6.45 4.38 -4.41
N ALA A 322 5.45 5.27 -4.29
CA ALA A 322 5.63 6.72 -4.49
C ALA A 322 6.62 7.33 -3.50
N GLU A 323 6.73 6.78 -2.29
CA GLU A 323 7.67 7.21 -1.24
C GLU A 323 9.13 7.19 -1.71
N LYS A 324 9.51 6.24 -2.58
CA LYS A 324 10.88 6.19 -3.12
C LYS A 324 11.22 7.41 -3.98
N LYS A 325 10.20 7.96 -4.65
CA LYS A 325 10.34 9.10 -5.58
C LYS A 325 10.02 10.43 -4.91
N PHE A 326 9.10 10.45 -3.93
CA PHE A 326 8.61 11.64 -3.26
C PHE A 326 8.53 11.48 -1.72
N PRO A 327 9.67 11.18 -1.05
CA PRO A 327 9.66 10.82 0.38
C PRO A 327 9.06 11.94 1.25
N GLU A 328 9.47 13.18 1.03
CA GLU A 328 9.02 14.33 1.83
C GLU A 328 7.50 14.53 1.79
N LYS A 329 6.88 14.35 0.61
CA LYS A 329 5.44 14.55 0.44
C LYS A 329 4.63 13.43 1.08
N VAL A 330 5.08 12.19 0.89
CA VAL A 330 4.42 11.02 1.49
C VAL A 330 4.54 11.08 3.02
N ASP A 331 5.72 11.44 3.54
CA ASP A 331 5.92 11.58 4.97
C ASP A 331 5.13 12.74 5.56
N ALA A 332 5.03 13.88 4.88
CA ALA A 332 4.21 15.00 5.33
C ALA A 332 2.72 14.60 5.45
N LEU A 333 2.17 13.87 4.48
CA LEU A 333 0.80 13.34 4.56
C LEU A 333 0.66 12.35 5.72
N ARG A 334 1.59 11.40 5.89
CA ARG A 334 1.56 10.43 7.00
C ARG A 334 1.61 11.10 8.37
N GLN A 335 2.49 12.08 8.54
CA GLN A 335 2.59 12.86 9.78
C GLN A 335 1.29 13.62 10.04
N LEU A 336 0.71 14.25 9.02
CA LEU A 336 -0.56 14.95 9.13
C LEU A 336 -1.69 14.01 9.57
N VAL A 337 -1.80 12.82 8.98
CA VAL A 337 -2.80 11.82 9.38
C VAL A 337 -2.57 11.34 10.81
N ARG A 338 -1.33 10.99 11.19
CA ARG A 338 -0.98 10.55 12.55
C ARG A 338 -1.27 11.61 13.62
N ALA A 339 -1.23 12.90 13.24
CA ALA A 339 -1.59 14.00 14.14
C ALA A 339 -3.11 14.11 14.36
N LYS A 340 -3.95 13.51 13.50
CA LYS A 340 -5.41 13.48 13.66
C LYS A 340 -5.80 12.37 14.65
N LYS A 341 -5.59 12.65 15.94
CA LYS A 341 -5.99 11.76 17.04
C LYS A 341 -6.47 12.52 18.26
N GLN A 342 -7.27 11.85 19.08
CA GLN A 342 -7.75 12.31 20.39
C GLN A 342 -7.62 11.17 21.40
N GLU A 343 -7.09 11.47 22.58
CA GLU A 343 -7.02 10.52 23.69
C GLU A 343 -8.09 10.84 24.72
N PHE A 344 -9.07 9.97 24.91
CA PHE A 344 -10.09 10.06 25.94
C PHE A 344 -9.63 9.34 27.21
N THR A 345 -10.03 9.85 28.37
CA THR A 345 -9.70 9.29 29.67
C THR A 345 -10.94 8.77 30.38
N PHE A 346 -10.75 7.80 31.26
CA PHE A 346 -11.77 7.34 32.19
C PHE A 346 -11.18 6.85 33.50
N GLN A 347 -12.01 6.83 34.54
CA GLN A 347 -11.67 6.32 35.86
C GLN A 347 -12.66 5.24 36.28
N VAL A 348 -12.15 4.07 36.66
CA VAL A 348 -12.93 2.95 37.20
C VAL A 348 -12.71 2.89 38.70
N ARG A 349 -13.79 2.78 39.47
CA ARG A 349 -13.77 2.62 40.93
C ARG A 349 -14.26 1.24 41.34
N ALA A 350 -13.83 0.74 42.49
CA ALA A 350 -14.40 -0.47 43.07
C ALA A 350 -15.90 -0.26 43.35
N ALA A 351 -16.73 -1.26 43.02
CA ALA A 351 -18.16 -1.21 43.30
C ALA A 351 -18.44 -0.95 44.78
N GLU A 352 -17.61 -1.52 45.66
CA GLU A 352 -17.76 -1.45 47.11
C GLU A 352 -16.99 -0.32 47.78
N ALA A 353 -16.41 0.61 47.02
CA ALA A 353 -15.73 1.78 47.58
C ALA A 353 -16.66 2.63 48.49
N HIS A 354 -17.97 2.53 48.29
CA HIS A 354 -18.99 3.17 49.12
C HIS A 354 -19.25 2.46 50.45
N ILE A 355 -18.89 1.18 50.58
CA ILE A 355 -19.07 0.40 51.81
C ILE A 355 -17.98 0.83 52.80
N PRO A 356 -18.34 1.28 54.00
CA PRO A 356 -17.36 1.64 55.00
C PRO A 356 -16.44 0.47 55.35
N LEU A 357 -15.13 0.65 55.19
CA LEU A 357 -14.13 -0.40 55.35
C LEU A 357 -13.25 -0.13 56.59
N ALA A 358 -13.22 -1.09 57.49
CA ALA A 358 -12.25 -1.16 58.57
C ALA A 358 -10.96 -1.80 58.06
N VAL A 359 -9.81 -1.15 58.27
CA VAL A 359 -8.49 -1.72 57.94
C VAL A 359 -7.68 -1.77 59.23
N PHE A 360 -7.31 -2.99 59.63
CA PHE A 360 -6.51 -3.23 60.80
C PHE A 360 -5.34 -4.14 60.41
N VAL A 361 -4.12 -3.63 60.53
CA VAL A 361 -2.88 -4.33 60.17
C VAL A 361 -1.91 -4.17 61.32
N ILE A 362 -1.30 -5.26 61.77
CA ILE A 362 -0.27 -5.26 62.81
C ILE A 362 1.09 -5.57 62.20
N ASP A 363 1.98 -4.59 62.18
CA ASP A 363 3.40 -4.79 61.93
C ASP A 363 4.02 -5.60 63.09
N CYS A 364 4.76 -6.66 62.75
CA CYS A 364 5.36 -7.58 63.70
C CYS A 364 6.88 -7.64 63.52
N HIS A 365 7.61 -7.97 64.59
CA HIS A 365 9.01 -8.37 64.55
C HIS A 365 9.19 -9.73 63.86
N GLU A 366 10.44 -10.11 63.54
CA GLU A 366 10.75 -11.41 62.93
C GLU A 366 10.32 -12.60 63.81
N ASP A 367 10.23 -12.41 65.12
CA ASP A 367 9.74 -13.40 66.09
C ASP A 367 8.20 -13.47 66.19
N GLY A 368 7.52 -12.69 65.35
CA GLY A 368 6.08 -12.55 65.31
C GLY A 368 5.52 -11.55 66.30
N THR A 369 6.26 -11.02 67.27
CA THR A 369 5.67 -10.11 68.28
C THR A 369 5.24 -8.75 67.68
N PRO A 370 4.14 -8.12 68.12
CA PRO A 370 3.71 -6.82 67.60
C PRO A 370 4.73 -5.71 67.85
N LEU A 371 5.00 -4.90 66.82
CA LEU A 371 5.81 -3.69 66.94
C LEU A 371 5.05 -2.61 67.74
N PRO A 372 5.61 -2.09 68.85
CA PRO A 372 4.98 -1.03 69.63
C PRO A 372 5.10 0.32 68.90
N GLY A 373 3.98 0.83 68.40
CA GLY A 373 3.93 2.10 67.66
C GLY A 373 4.54 2.04 66.25
N ASN A 374 4.25 3.06 65.44
CA ASN A 374 4.62 3.18 64.02
C ASN A 374 4.27 1.97 63.15
N GLN A 375 2.97 1.86 62.87
CA GLN A 375 2.37 0.90 61.96
C GLN A 375 2.51 1.39 60.51
N ILE A 376 3.73 1.32 59.95
CA ILE A 376 4.09 1.86 58.63
C ILE A 376 3.32 1.14 57.52
N THR A 377 3.20 -0.19 57.58
CA THR A 377 2.48 -0.97 56.56
C THR A 377 0.99 -0.64 56.61
N ALA A 378 0.41 -0.54 57.80
CA ALA A 378 -0.98 -0.14 57.99
C ALA A 378 -1.24 1.25 57.42
N ALA A 379 -0.32 2.20 57.63
CA ALA A 379 -0.44 3.55 57.07
C ALA A 379 -0.38 3.55 55.54
N ALA A 380 0.55 2.81 54.93
CA ALA A 380 0.69 2.71 53.49
C ALA A 380 -0.52 2.02 52.81
N ILE A 381 -1.05 0.94 53.42
CA ILE A 381 -2.26 0.26 52.93
C ILE A 381 -3.47 1.20 52.97
N ARG A 382 -3.65 1.94 54.08
CA ARG A 382 -4.74 2.92 54.19
C ARG A 382 -4.59 4.04 53.16
N GLU A 383 -3.38 4.55 52.95
CA GLU A 383 -3.15 5.60 51.96
C GLU A 383 -3.52 5.13 50.55
N ASN A 384 -3.11 3.91 50.17
CA ASN A 384 -3.44 3.34 48.87
C ASN A 384 -4.95 3.09 48.72
N LEU A 385 -5.62 2.52 49.72
CA LEU A 385 -7.07 2.31 49.68
C LEU A 385 -7.85 3.62 49.64
N ALA A 386 -7.40 4.65 50.37
CA ALA A 386 -8.01 5.99 50.31
C ALA A 386 -7.85 6.61 48.92
N ARG A 387 -6.69 6.42 48.28
CA ARG A 387 -6.42 6.88 46.90
C ARG A 387 -7.36 6.21 45.89
N GLU A 388 -7.70 4.94 46.10
CA GLU A 388 -8.68 4.20 45.29
C GLU A 388 -10.15 4.52 45.63
N GLY A 389 -10.39 5.47 46.55
CA GLY A 389 -11.71 6.02 46.84
C GLY A 389 -12.51 5.26 47.91
N PHE A 390 -11.90 4.33 48.64
CA PHE A 390 -12.57 3.64 49.74
C PHE A 390 -12.84 4.58 50.91
N LYS A 391 -14.05 4.48 51.50
CA LYS A 391 -14.39 5.16 52.76
C LYS A 391 -13.74 4.45 53.95
N LEU A 392 -12.59 4.94 54.37
CA LEU A 392 -11.85 4.40 55.50
C LEU A 392 -12.18 5.16 56.79
N LYS A 393 -12.25 4.44 57.91
CA LYS A 393 -12.20 5.04 59.25
C LYS A 393 -11.05 4.41 60.04
N THR A 394 -10.24 5.27 60.65
CA THR A 394 -9.14 4.81 61.51
C THR A 394 -9.73 4.19 62.76
N ILE A 395 -9.44 2.90 62.96
CA ILE A 395 -9.74 2.20 64.20
C ILE A 395 -8.49 2.22 65.05
N THR A 396 -8.57 2.83 66.22
CA THR A 396 -7.51 2.78 67.23
C THR A 396 -7.75 1.56 68.10
N LEU A 397 -7.20 0.42 67.69
CA LEU A 397 -7.12 -0.78 68.51
C LEU A 397 -5.63 -1.00 68.85
N GLN A 398 -5.29 -1.24 70.12
CA GLN A 398 -3.91 -1.51 70.48
C GLN A 398 -3.48 -2.85 69.87
N PRO A 399 -2.28 -2.98 69.29
CA PRO A 399 -1.82 -4.24 68.71
C PRO A 399 -1.90 -5.41 69.70
N SER A 400 -1.61 -5.17 70.99
CA SER A 400 -1.75 -6.15 72.08
C SER A 400 -3.17 -6.69 72.27
N ASP A 401 -4.19 -5.89 71.95
CA ASP A 401 -5.61 -6.26 72.13
C ASP A 401 -6.14 -7.13 70.99
N ALA A 402 -5.43 -7.18 69.86
CA ALA A 402 -5.76 -7.98 68.69
C ALA A 402 -4.79 -9.14 68.44
N TRP A 403 -3.58 -9.07 68.99
CA TRP A 403 -2.56 -10.10 68.82
C TRP A 403 -3.09 -11.49 69.23
N ASN A 404 -2.83 -12.51 68.39
CA ASN A 404 -3.30 -13.89 68.56
C ASN A 404 -4.82 -14.12 68.64
N LYS A 405 -5.65 -13.13 68.30
CA LYS A 405 -7.11 -13.34 68.21
C LYS A 405 -7.51 -13.86 66.83
N SER A 406 -8.46 -14.78 66.82
CA SER A 406 -9.11 -15.21 65.59
C SER A 406 -9.95 -14.09 64.97
N ALA A 407 -10.28 -14.21 63.68
CA ALA A 407 -11.17 -13.28 63.00
C ALA A 407 -12.54 -13.16 63.70
N ALA A 408 -13.04 -14.25 64.30
CA ALA A 408 -14.30 -14.26 65.05
C ALA A 408 -14.21 -13.42 66.34
N GLU A 409 -13.07 -13.44 67.02
CA GLU A 409 -12.82 -12.67 68.25
C GLU A 409 -12.52 -11.18 67.95
N LEU A 410 -11.95 -10.89 66.79
CA LEU A 410 -11.68 -9.52 66.33
C LEU A 410 -12.92 -8.80 65.82
N SER A 411 -13.84 -9.51 65.16
CA SER A 411 -15.07 -8.94 64.60
C SER A 411 -15.88 -8.06 65.57
N PRO A 412 -16.19 -8.50 66.81
CA PRO A 412 -16.94 -7.67 67.76
C PRO A 412 -16.13 -6.45 68.25
N LEU A 413 -14.81 -6.54 68.36
CA LEU A 413 -13.95 -5.41 68.73
C LEU A 413 -13.93 -4.35 67.64
N ILE A 414 -13.80 -4.78 66.38
CA ILE A 414 -13.85 -3.93 65.19
C ILE A 414 -15.22 -3.27 65.07
N ARG A 415 -16.32 -4.02 65.24
CA ARG A 415 -17.68 -3.46 65.23
C ARG A 415 -17.91 -2.46 66.36
N ARG A 416 -17.37 -2.69 67.55
CA ARG A 416 -17.49 -1.73 68.66
C ARG A 416 -16.75 -0.43 68.36
N ALA A 417 -15.56 -0.52 67.77
CA ALA A 417 -14.75 0.65 67.44
C ALA A 417 -15.24 1.36 66.16
N TYR A 418 -15.84 0.63 65.23
CA TYR A 418 -16.48 1.16 64.02
C TYR A 418 -17.83 0.46 63.74
N PRO A 419 -18.93 0.92 64.36
CA PRO A 419 -20.24 0.29 64.23
C PRO A 419 -20.81 0.25 62.81
N GLU A 420 -20.42 1.21 61.97
CA GLU A 420 -20.85 1.30 60.57
C GLU A 420 -19.95 0.53 59.60
N ALA A 421 -18.92 -0.16 60.08
CA ALA A 421 -18.06 -0.99 59.23
C ALA A 421 -18.89 -2.10 58.55
N GLY A 422 -19.02 -2.01 57.23
CA GLY A 422 -19.66 -3.06 56.43
C GLY A 422 -18.69 -4.21 56.11
N ARG A 423 -17.38 -3.93 56.09
CA ARG A 423 -16.31 -4.90 55.83
C ARG A 423 -15.08 -4.60 56.70
N ALA A 424 -14.25 -5.61 56.94
CA ALA A 424 -12.98 -5.47 57.65
C ALA A 424 -11.87 -6.27 56.96
N ILE A 425 -10.69 -5.67 56.82
CA ILE A 425 -9.42 -6.34 56.46
C ILE A 425 -8.60 -6.44 57.74
N VAL A 426 -8.18 -7.66 58.07
CA VAL A 426 -7.29 -7.96 59.21
C VAL A 426 -6.07 -8.67 58.65
N GLY A 427 -4.89 -8.14 58.94
CA GLY A 427 -3.60 -8.65 58.43
C GLY A 427 -2.48 -8.53 59.44
#